data_AF-A0A6B2LFM1-F1
#
_entry.id   AF-A0A6B2LFM1-F1
#
_cell.length_a   1.000
_cell.length_b   1.000
_cell.length_c   1.000
_cell.angle_alpha   90.00
_cell.angle_beta   90.00
_cell.angle_gamma   90.00
#
_symmetry.space_group_name_H-M   'P 1'
#
loop_
_entity.id
_entity.type
_entity.pdbx_description
1 polymer ?
#
loop_
_entity_poly.entity_id
_entity_poly.type
_entity_poly.pdbx_seq_one_letter_code
_entity_poly.pdbx_strand_id
1 'polypeptide(L)'
;MDVILANGILNQGDRIMICSLSGEPIITNIKSILMPPTATELRVKSEYTCVKVARAAIGCKIDAAGIDNAVAGSPLFVINPRDDFEVYKKQVSSSINYLNEKIDKSGVGVYVQTSTIGSMEALLEYLKGDCKIPISGIRIGPVHKKDVKKASTMVERKKEYAVILAFDVEVNEEARVLAHKYGVKIFEAKIIYNLVDQYKIYQKKLEVDTIVKVTENVIVFPCILRIIGKETVFHKRDPIVCGVH
;
A
#
# COMPACT_ATOMS: atom_id res chain seq x y z
N MET A 1 11.92 12.35 15.61
CA MET A 1 12.13 11.81 14.25
C MET A 1 13.61 11.57 14.02
N ASP A 2 13.99 10.42 13.47
CA ASP A 2 15.40 10.10 13.17
C ASP A 2 15.75 10.53 11.74
N VAL A 3 16.88 11.20 11.57
CA VAL A 3 17.31 11.75 10.28
C VAL A 3 18.79 11.46 10.02
N ILE A 4 19.12 11.33 8.74
CA ILE A 4 20.50 11.26 8.27
C ILE A 4 20.80 12.59 7.58
N LEU A 5 21.64 13.41 8.20
CA LEU A 5 22.11 14.65 7.63
C LEU A 5 23.25 14.33 6.67
N ALA A 6 22.95 14.25 5.37
CA ALA A 6 23.94 13.95 4.34
C ALA A 6 24.84 15.16 4.01
N ASN A 7 24.25 16.37 3.98
CA ASN A 7 24.93 17.62 3.67
C ASN A 7 24.39 18.76 4.53
N GLY A 8 25.23 19.76 4.80
CA GLY A 8 24.84 20.98 5.51
C GLY A 8 24.99 20.93 7.03
N ILE A 9 24.30 21.85 7.70
CA ILE A 9 24.36 22.07 9.14
C ILE A 9 22.93 22.25 9.65
N LEU A 10 22.60 21.61 10.77
CA LEU A 10 21.36 21.83 11.50
C LEU A 10 21.66 22.51 12.83
N ASN A 11 20.92 23.55 13.15
CA ASN A 11 21.01 24.25 14.43
C ASN A 11 19.71 24.10 15.21
N GLN A 12 19.83 24.08 16.54
CA GLN A 12 18.68 24.20 17.41
C GLN A 12 17.96 25.54 17.14
N GLY A 13 16.64 25.49 16.96
CA GLY A 13 15.81 26.64 16.58
C GLY A 13 15.57 26.80 15.08
N ASP A 14 16.33 26.09 14.22
CA ASP A 14 16.15 26.18 12.77
C ASP A 14 14.72 25.82 12.36
N ARG A 15 14.21 26.56 11.37
CA ARG A 15 12.90 26.29 10.77
C ARG A 15 13.08 25.23 9.69
N ILE A 16 12.36 24.14 9.78
CA ILE A 16 12.47 22.99 8.89
C ILE A 16 11.18 22.71 8.12
N MET A 17 11.32 22.13 6.94
CA MET A 17 10.24 21.65 6.08
C MET A 17 10.38 20.15 5.83
N ILE A 18 9.29 19.39 6.01
CA ILE A 18 9.22 17.95 5.77
C ILE A 18 7.86 17.61 5.14
N CYS A 19 7.76 16.53 4.37
CA CYS A 19 6.49 16.05 3.84
C CYS A 19 5.63 15.39 4.94
N SER A 20 4.31 15.57 4.85
CA SER A 20 3.35 14.89 5.72
C SER A 20 2.51 13.85 5.00
N LEU A 21 1.91 12.95 5.78
CA LEU A 21 0.97 11.93 5.30
C LEU A 21 -0.30 12.53 4.67
N SER A 22 -0.66 13.80 5.00
CA SER A 22 -1.81 14.49 4.39
C SER A 22 -1.49 15.09 3.02
N GLY A 23 -0.21 15.18 2.66
CA GLY A 23 0.28 15.79 1.42
C GLY A 23 0.69 17.26 1.58
N GLU A 24 0.32 17.92 2.67
CA GLU A 24 0.79 19.29 2.96
C GLU A 24 2.15 19.25 3.68
N PRO A 25 3.10 20.13 3.36
CA PRO A 25 4.39 20.15 4.06
C PRO A 25 4.20 20.59 5.52
N ILE A 26 4.85 19.88 6.44
CA ILE A 26 4.99 20.30 7.84
C ILE A 26 6.11 21.34 7.89
N ILE A 27 5.78 22.51 8.45
CA ILE A 27 6.75 23.56 8.76
C ILE A 27 6.80 23.69 10.27
N THR A 28 7.98 23.49 10.85
CA THR A 28 8.15 23.56 12.31
C THR A 28 9.56 24.02 12.67
N ASN A 29 9.80 24.29 13.95
CA ASN A 29 11.11 24.66 14.45
C ASN A 29 11.71 23.52 15.26
N ILE A 30 13.01 23.29 15.09
CA ILE A 30 13.77 22.30 15.86
C ILE A 30 13.83 22.74 17.33
N LYS A 31 13.25 21.95 18.22
CA LYS A 31 13.34 22.17 19.67
C LYS A 31 14.66 21.68 20.23
N SER A 32 15.08 20.47 19.84
CA SER A 32 16.35 19.89 20.25
C SER A 32 16.88 18.92 19.20
N ILE A 33 18.22 18.82 19.13
CA ILE A 33 18.93 17.86 18.30
C ILE A 33 19.61 16.88 19.24
N LEU A 34 19.30 15.60 19.09
CA LEU A 34 19.76 14.51 19.93
C LEU A 34 20.75 13.67 19.15
N MET A 35 21.95 13.54 19.69
CA MET A 35 23.03 12.74 19.14
C MET A 35 23.07 11.38 19.82
N PRO A 36 23.21 10.28 19.06
CA PRO A 36 23.49 8.99 19.66
C PRO A 36 24.79 9.09 20.47
N PRO A 37 24.87 8.37 21.58
CA PRO A 37 26.08 8.34 22.40
C PRO A 37 27.26 7.83 21.57
N THR A 38 28.45 8.36 21.85
CA THR A 38 29.69 7.81 21.31
C THR A 38 29.82 6.35 21.75
N ALA A 39 30.47 5.53 20.93
CA ALA A 39 30.63 4.10 21.14
C ALA A 39 31.16 3.82 22.55
N THR A 40 30.24 3.45 23.43
CA THR A 40 30.45 3.11 24.84
C THR A 40 29.93 1.68 25.01
N GLU A 41 30.47 0.94 25.98
CA GLU A 41 30.16 -0.46 26.21
C GLU A 41 28.64 -0.72 26.20
N LEU A 42 28.18 -1.67 25.39
CA LEU A 42 26.75 -1.99 25.15
C LEU A 42 25.93 -2.33 26.42
N ARG A 43 26.61 -2.54 27.56
CA ARG A 43 25.99 -2.86 28.85
C ARG A 43 25.46 -1.63 29.59
N VAL A 44 25.85 -0.42 29.17
CA VAL A 44 25.38 0.84 29.77
C VAL A 44 24.27 1.41 28.90
N LYS A 45 23.13 1.77 29.51
CA LYS A 45 22.12 2.61 28.85
C LYS A 45 22.74 3.98 28.61
N SER A 46 23.36 4.16 27.45
CA SER A 46 23.96 5.43 27.09
C SER A 46 22.85 6.40 26.66
N GLU A 47 22.77 7.54 27.34
CA GLU A 47 21.73 8.55 27.09
C GLU A 47 22.04 9.34 25.82
N TYR A 48 20.98 9.80 25.13
CA TYR A 48 21.14 10.74 24.03
C TYR A 48 21.71 12.06 24.54
N THR A 49 22.68 12.60 23.82
CA THR A 49 23.26 13.91 24.16
C THR A 49 22.60 15.01 23.33
N CYS A 50 22.13 16.07 23.99
CA CYS A 50 21.57 17.21 23.29
C CYS A 50 22.71 18.09 22.76
N VAL A 51 22.68 18.40 21.47
CA VAL A 51 23.66 19.29 20.81
C VAL A 51 22.97 20.52 20.26
N LYS A 52 23.70 21.64 20.22
CA LYS A 52 23.20 22.90 19.62
C LYS A 52 23.30 22.90 18.10
N VAL A 53 24.30 22.20 17.56
CA VAL A 53 24.63 22.18 16.14
C VAL A 53 25.02 20.76 15.74
N ALA A 54 24.43 20.24 14.66
CA ALA A 54 24.84 19.02 14.01
C ALA A 54 25.39 19.33 12.60
N ARG A 55 26.58 18.81 12.29
CA ARG A 55 27.24 18.99 10.99
C ARG A 55 27.26 17.67 10.24
N ALA A 56 26.96 17.72 8.95
CA ALA A 56 27.01 16.56 8.08
C ALA A 56 28.44 15.95 8.01
N ALA A 57 28.61 14.66 7.77
CA ALA A 57 27.56 13.64 7.59
C ALA A 57 27.27 12.90 8.90
N ILE A 58 26.02 12.93 9.40
CA ILE A 58 25.70 12.34 10.69
C ILE A 58 24.23 11.91 10.84
N GLY A 59 24.00 10.83 11.57
CA GLY A 59 22.66 10.43 12.03
C GLY A 59 22.32 11.14 13.34
N CYS A 60 21.17 11.81 13.40
CA CYS A 60 20.69 12.47 14.62
C CYS A 60 19.18 12.33 14.76
N LYS A 61 18.66 12.50 15.97
CA LYS A 61 17.22 12.55 16.26
C LYS A 61 16.81 14.01 16.44
N ILE A 62 15.80 14.44 15.70
CA ILE A 62 15.19 15.76 15.80
C ILE A 62 13.92 15.65 16.64
N ASP A 63 13.80 16.53 17.62
CA ASP A 63 12.56 16.82 18.32
C ASP A 63 11.99 18.17 17.85
N ALA A 64 10.74 18.16 17.41
CA ALA A 64 10.02 19.33 16.91
C ALA A 64 8.52 19.11 17.07
N ALA A 65 7.74 20.19 17.11
CA ALA A 65 6.28 20.09 17.24
C ALA A 65 5.63 19.66 15.92
N GLY A 66 4.62 18.78 15.98
CA GLY A 66 3.76 18.44 14.84
C GLY A 66 4.41 17.54 13.78
N ILE A 67 5.48 16.82 14.13
CA ILE A 67 6.18 15.91 13.21
C ILE A 67 5.65 14.47 13.27
N ASP A 68 4.58 14.21 14.00
CA ASP A 68 4.00 12.86 14.15
C ASP A 68 3.51 12.28 12.81
N ASN A 69 3.04 13.15 11.92
CA ASN A 69 2.57 12.78 10.58
C ASN A 69 3.67 12.92 9.51
N ALA A 70 4.94 13.03 9.89
CA ALA A 70 6.04 13.14 8.93
C ALA A 70 6.22 11.83 8.14
N VAL A 71 6.49 11.95 6.84
CA VAL A 71 6.67 10.80 5.97
C VAL A 71 8.11 10.30 6.03
N ALA A 72 8.28 9.03 6.39
CA ALA A 72 9.58 8.38 6.35
C ALA A 72 10.11 8.29 4.90
N GLY A 73 11.38 8.68 4.72
CA GLY A 73 12.02 8.82 3.42
C GLY A 73 11.80 10.18 2.74
N SER A 74 11.03 11.09 3.36
CA SER A 74 10.91 12.48 2.89
C SER A 74 12.26 13.21 3.02
N PRO A 75 12.62 14.08 2.06
CA PRO A 75 13.68 15.04 2.29
C PRO A 75 13.29 16.00 3.42
N LEU A 76 14.32 16.50 4.12
CA LEU A 76 14.21 17.56 5.12
C LEU A 76 15.03 18.75 4.65
N PHE A 77 14.42 19.93 4.67
CA PHE A 77 15.10 21.18 4.32
C PHE A 77 15.06 22.16 5.49
N VAL A 78 16.14 22.90 5.68
CA VAL A 78 16.16 24.10 6.53
C VAL A 78 15.70 25.28 5.68
N ILE A 79 14.75 26.06 6.21
CA ILE A 79 14.19 27.24 5.54
C ILE A 79 14.79 28.50 6.18
N ASN A 80 15.51 29.28 5.39
CA ASN A 80 15.99 30.60 5.80
C ASN A 80 14.96 31.69 5.46
N PRO A 81 14.98 32.86 6.12
CA PRO A 81 14.02 33.94 5.86
C PRO A 81 14.00 34.49 4.42
N ARG A 82 15.07 34.27 3.65
CA ARG A 82 15.21 34.74 2.25
C ARG A 82 14.90 33.66 1.22
N ASP A 83 14.61 32.44 1.68
CA ASP A 83 14.39 31.30 0.81
C ASP A 83 12.99 31.34 0.19
N ASP A 84 12.89 30.92 -1.07
CA ASP A 84 11.59 30.80 -1.74
C ASP A 84 10.86 29.53 -1.26
N PHE A 85 9.86 29.75 -0.41
CA PHE A 85 9.05 28.70 0.19
C PHE A 85 8.41 27.76 -0.84
N GLU A 86 7.99 28.28 -2.00
CA GLU A 86 7.32 27.50 -3.04
C GLU A 86 8.28 26.52 -3.72
N VAL A 87 9.56 26.87 -3.83
CA VAL A 87 10.59 25.97 -4.38
C VAL A 87 10.78 24.76 -3.46
N TYR A 88 10.96 24.98 -2.16
CA TYR A 88 11.12 23.89 -1.20
C TYR A 88 9.87 23.01 -1.12
N LYS A 89 8.68 23.61 -1.14
CA LYS A 89 7.42 22.87 -1.17
C LYS A 89 7.33 21.93 -2.38
N LYS A 90 7.71 22.41 -3.57
CA LYS A 90 7.77 21.58 -4.78
C LYS A 90 8.80 20.46 -4.65
N GLN A 91 9.98 20.75 -4.10
CA GLN A 91 11.03 19.74 -3.88
C GLN A 91 10.58 18.64 -2.91
N VAL A 92 9.98 19.00 -1.78
CA VAL A 92 9.44 18.04 -0.80
C VAL A 92 8.33 17.19 -1.42
N SER A 93 7.46 17.79 -2.23
CA SER A 93 6.35 17.09 -2.89
C SER A 93 6.78 16.26 -4.10
N SER A 94 7.96 16.53 -4.66
CA SER A 94 8.45 15.88 -5.88
C SER A 94 8.60 14.37 -5.72
N SER A 95 9.02 13.89 -4.55
CA SER A 95 9.17 12.45 -4.28
C SER A 95 7.83 11.71 -4.38
N ILE A 96 6.75 12.28 -3.85
CA ILE A 96 5.40 11.69 -3.94
C ILE A 96 4.85 11.81 -5.35
N ASN A 97 5.08 12.94 -6.03
CA ASN A 97 4.65 13.14 -7.41
C ASN A 97 5.33 12.15 -8.36
N TYR A 98 6.62 11.91 -8.18
CA TYR A 98 7.38 10.91 -8.92
C TYR A 98 6.78 9.50 -8.76
N LEU A 99 6.38 9.12 -7.54
CA LEU A 99 5.69 7.84 -7.32
C LEU A 99 4.31 7.79 -8.00
N ASN A 100 3.57 8.91 -7.99
CA ASN A 100 2.28 9.00 -8.68
C ASN A 100 2.41 8.92 -10.22
N GLU A 101 3.50 9.44 -10.79
CA GLU A 101 3.79 9.29 -12.23
C GLU A 101 4.03 7.82 -12.61
N LYS A 102 4.54 7.01 -11.68
CA LYS A 102 4.67 5.57 -11.88
C LYS A 102 3.31 4.86 -11.87
N ILE A 103 2.17 5.47 -11.56
CA ILE A 103 0.85 4.77 -11.52
C ILE A 103 0.21 4.75 -12.91
N ASP A 104 -0.57 3.70 -13.20
CA ASP A 104 -1.36 3.65 -14.43
C ASP A 104 -2.53 4.65 -14.37
N LYS A 105 -2.59 5.55 -15.36
CA LYS A 105 -3.64 6.57 -15.50
C LYS A 105 -4.99 6.00 -15.97
N SER A 106 -5.04 4.74 -16.39
CA SER A 106 -6.28 4.03 -16.73
C SER A 106 -7.23 3.87 -15.52
N GLY A 107 -6.68 4.03 -14.32
CA GLY A 107 -7.38 3.82 -13.06
C GLY A 107 -7.76 2.37 -12.81
N VAL A 108 -7.22 1.41 -13.56
CA VAL A 108 -7.43 -0.03 -13.35
C VAL A 108 -6.22 -0.59 -12.61
N GLY A 109 -6.47 -1.34 -11.52
CA GLY A 109 -5.41 -2.01 -10.78
C GLY A 109 -5.62 -2.03 -9.28
N VAL A 110 -4.68 -2.65 -8.57
CA VAL A 110 -4.70 -2.76 -7.12
C VAL A 110 -4.38 -1.43 -6.46
N TYR A 111 -4.91 -1.20 -5.26
CA TYR A 111 -4.57 -0.04 -4.45
C TYR A 111 -3.43 -0.41 -3.48
N VAL A 112 -2.39 0.41 -3.41
CA VAL A 112 -1.18 0.10 -2.63
C VAL A 112 -1.02 1.07 -1.46
N GLN A 113 -0.76 0.53 -0.29
CA GLN A 113 -0.52 1.30 0.94
C GLN A 113 0.78 0.85 1.61
N THR A 114 1.65 1.80 1.97
CA THR A 114 2.91 1.48 2.67
C THR A 114 3.26 2.48 3.79
N SER A 115 4.21 2.13 4.66
CA SER A 115 4.65 3.00 5.77
C SER A 115 5.63 4.09 5.35
N THR A 116 6.43 3.84 4.31
CA THR A 116 7.52 4.74 3.88
C THR A 116 7.54 4.94 2.36
N ILE A 117 8.11 6.06 1.89
CA ILE A 117 8.33 6.33 0.45
C ILE A 117 9.21 5.23 -0.17
N GLY A 118 10.29 4.83 0.51
CA GLY A 118 11.21 3.81 -0.02
C GLY A 118 10.54 2.43 -0.17
N SER A 119 9.73 2.02 0.81
CA SER A 119 8.96 0.78 0.72
C SER A 119 7.91 0.81 -0.40
N MET A 120 7.31 1.98 -0.64
CA MET A 120 6.37 2.17 -1.74
C MET A 120 7.08 1.99 -3.08
N GLU A 121 8.22 2.63 -3.25
CA GLU A 121 8.99 2.53 -4.49
C GLU A 121 9.38 1.09 -4.81
N ALA A 122 9.96 0.38 -3.83
CA ALA A 122 10.35 -1.02 -3.99
C ALA A 122 9.15 -1.92 -4.34
N LEU A 123 8.01 -1.70 -3.68
CA LEU A 123 6.79 -2.46 -3.94
C LEU A 123 6.22 -2.16 -5.35
N LEU A 124 6.21 -0.90 -5.78
CA LEU A 124 5.75 -0.52 -7.12
C LEU A 124 6.64 -1.12 -8.21
N GLU A 125 7.96 -1.08 -8.02
CA GLU A 125 8.93 -1.67 -8.95
C GLU A 125 8.73 -3.19 -9.07
N TYR A 126 8.58 -3.88 -7.94
CA TYR A 126 8.34 -5.32 -7.90
C TYR A 126 7.00 -5.71 -8.54
N LEU A 127 5.92 -4.98 -8.25
CA LEU A 127 4.60 -5.25 -8.81
C LEU A 127 4.56 -5.04 -10.33
N LYS A 128 5.25 -4.01 -10.84
CA LYS A 128 5.28 -3.68 -12.27
C LYS A 128 6.23 -4.55 -13.07
N GLY A 129 7.45 -4.71 -12.59
CA GLY A 129 8.52 -5.45 -13.28
C GLY A 129 8.23 -6.95 -13.30
N ASP A 130 8.21 -7.56 -12.12
CA ASP A 130 8.20 -9.01 -11.99
C ASP A 130 6.79 -9.59 -12.10
N CYS A 131 5.80 -8.90 -11.52
CA CYS A 131 4.45 -9.45 -11.41
C CYS A 131 3.49 -8.95 -12.49
N LYS A 132 3.83 -7.85 -13.18
CA LYS A 132 2.98 -7.18 -14.19
C LYS A 132 1.57 -6.87 -13.67
N ILE A 133 1.46 -6.53 -12.38
CA ILE A 133 0.20 -6.18 -11.74
C ILE A 133 -0.03 -4.67 -11.91
N PRO A 134 -1.16 -4.24 -12.51
CA PRO A 134 -1.47 -2.83 -12.64
C PRO A 134 -1.84 -2.23 -11.27
N ILE A 135 -1.49 -0.97 -11.07
CA ILE A 135 -1.72 -0.23 -9.83
C ILE A 135 -2.62 0.96 -10.16
N SER A 136 -3.74 1.09 -9.44
CA SER A 136 -4.73 2.16 -9.65
C SER A 136 -4.49 3.37 -8.76
N GLY A 137 -3.81 3.18 -7.63
CA GLY A 137 -3.57 4.25 -6.67
C GLY A 137 -2.59 3.84 -5.57
N ILE A 138 -1.95 4.85 -4.99
CA ILE A 138 -1.01 4.70 -3.87
C ILE A 138 -1.40 5.65 -2.73
N ARG A 139 -1.06 5.28 -1.50
CA ARG A 139 -1.04 6.21 -0.36
C ARG A 139 -0.06 5.71 0.70
N ILE A 140 0.55 6.64 1.42
CA ILE A 140 1.47 6.36 2.53
C ILE A 140 0.71 6.52 3.86
N GLY A 141 0.97 5.63 4.82
CA GLY A 141 0.39 5.63 6.16
C GLY A 141 -0.66 4.54 6.39
N PRO A 142 -1.45 4.60 7.48
CA PRO A 142 -2.47 3.60 7.77
C PRO A 142 -3.62 3.63 6.75
N VAL A 143 -4.32 2.49 6.63
CA VAL A 143 -5.48 2.34 5.72
C VAL A 143 -6.73 2.91 6.39
N HIS A 144 -7.40 3.84 5.72
CA HIS A 144 -8.65 4.45 6.18
C HIS A 144 -9.84 4.15 5.27
N LYS A 145 -11.06 4.51 5.74
CA LYS A 145 -12.31 4.40 4.95
C LYS A 145 -12.21 5.05 3.57
N LYS A 146 -11.47 6.15 3.45
CA LYS A 146 -11.29 6.88 2.17
C LYS A 146 -10.57 6.03 1.13
N ASP A 147 -9.64 5.19 1.57
CA ASP A 147 -8.84 4.32 0.69
C ASP A 147 -9.66 3.14 0.20
N VAL A 148 -10.47 2.56 1.10
CA VAL A 148 -11.45 1.52 0.75
C VAL A 148 -12.46 2.02 -0.28
N LYS A 149 -12.96 3.25 -0.14
CA LYS A 149 -13.86 3.87 -1.13
C LYS A 149 -13.22 4.04 -2.51
N LYS A 150 -11.91 4.31 -2.58
CA LYS A 150 -11.20 4.39 -3.85
C LYS A 150 -11.03 3.00 -4.46
N ALA A 151 -10.61 2.03 -3.66
CA ALA A 151 -10.43 0.65 -4.10
C ALA A 151 -11.75 -0.03 -4.51
N SER A 152 -12.88 0.34 -3.91
CA SER A 152 -14.20 -0.25 -4.23
C SER A 152 -14.66 0.05 -5.66
N THR A 153 -14.13 1.08 -6.31
CA THR A 153 -14.42 1.36 -7.74
C THR A 153 -14.01 0.20 -8.65
N MET A 154 -13.06 -0.64 -8.23
CA MET A 154 -12.65 -1.81 -9.00
C MET A 154 -13.63 -2.98 -8.90
N VAL A 155 -14.53 -3.00 -7.92
CA VAL A 155 -15.51 -4.09 -7.74
C VAL A 155 -16.41 -4.22 -8.97
N GLU A 156 -16.85 -3.08 -9.52
CA GLU A 156 -17.69 -3.01 -10.72
C GLU A 156 -16.89 -3.12 -12.01
N ARG A 157 -15.66 -2.57 -12.05
CA ARG A 157 -14.82 -2.58 -13.26
C ARG A 157 -14.14 -3.93 -13.50
N LYS A 158 -13.37 -4.40 -12.51
CA LYS A 158 -12.58 -5.63 -12.54
C LYS A 158 -12.38 -6.15 -11.12
N LYS A 159 -13.25 -7.07 -10.71
CA LYS A 159 -13.31 -7.60 -9.33
C LYS A 159 -11.98 -8.21 -8.85
N GLU A 160 -11.15 -8.74 -9.76
CA GLU A 160 -9.80 -9.24 -9.46
C GLU A 160 -8.88 -8.17 -8.86
N TYR A 161 -9.07 -6.90 -9.22
CA TYR A 161 -8.28 -5.76 -8.73
C TYR A 161 -8.95 -4.99 -7.59
N ALA A 162 -10.10 -5.45 -7.08
CA ALA A 162 -10.77 -4.88 -5.90
C ALA A 162 -10.02 -5.24 -4.61
N VAL A 163 -8.77 -4.82 -4.53
CA VAL A 163 -7.80 -5.24 -3.52
C VAL A 163 -6.98 -4.06 -3.02
N ILE A 164 -6.74 -4.03 -1.71
CA ILE A 164 -5.75 -3.16 -1.06
C ILE A 164 -4.57 -4.02 -0.61
N LEU A 165 -3.37 -3.67 -1.06
CA LEU A 165 -2.11 -4.24 -0.61
C LEU A 165 -1.50 -3.34 0.46
N ALA A 166 -1.61 -3.73 1.73
CA ALA A 166 -1.12 -3.00 2.89
C ALA A 166 0.22 -3.58 3.37
N PHE A 167 1.31 -2.90 3.04
CA PHE A 167 2.67 -3.28 3.41
C PHE A 167 3.14 -2.50 4.64
N ASP A 168 3.40 -3.21 5.74
CA ASP A 168 3.94 -2.65 6.98
C ASP A 168 3.11 -1.45 7.53
N VAL A 169 1.78 -1.50 7.37
CA VAL A 169 0.87 -0.45 7.85
C VAL A 169 -0.32 -1.04 8.59
N GLU A 170 -0.84 -0.28 9.54
CA GLU A 170 -2.04 -0.63 10.27
C GLU A 170 -3.30 -0.37 9.41
N VAL A 171 -4.27 -1.27 9.54
CA VAL A 171 -5.59 -1.12 8.91
C VAL A 171 -6.59 -0.78 9.98
N ASN A 172 -7.22 0.38 9.82
CA ASN A 172 -8.22 0.84 10.79
C ASN A 172 -9.45 -0.09 10.78
N GLU A 173 -10.00 -0.42 11.95
CA GLU A 173 -11.12 -1.37 12.07
C GLU A 173 -12.33 -0.95 11.25
N GLU A 174 -12.62 0.35 11.23
CA GLU A 174 -13.73 0.85 10.43
C GLU A 174 -13.50 0.68 8.92
N ALA A 175 -12.23 0.68 8.48
CA ALA A 175 -11.86 0.39 7.09
C ALA A 175 -12.06 -1.10 6.77
N ARG A 176 -11.75 -2.02 7.70
CA ARG A 176 -12.03 -3.46 7.52
C ARG A 176 -13.51 -3.73 7.36
N VAL A 177 -14.35 -3.14 8.21
CA VAL A 177 -15.82 -3.27 8.12
C VAL A 177 -16.33 -2.76 6.77
N LEU A 178 -15.84 -1.59 6.32
CA LEU A 178 -16.24 -1.03 5.04
C LEU A 178 -15.76 -1.88 3.85
N ALA A 179 -14.56 -2.45 3.94
CA ALA A 179 -13.99 -3.30 2.90
C ALA A 179 -14.80 -4.58 2.73
N HIS A 180 -15.21 -5.21 3.85
CA HIS A 180 -16.14 -6.33 3.83
C HIS A 180 -17.49 -5.96 3.19
N LYS A 181 -18.04 -4.79 3.54
CA LYS A 181 -19.32 -4.31 2.99
C LYS A 181 -19.26 -4.07 1.48
N TYR A 182 -18.15 -3.53 0.97
CA TYR A 182 -17.98 -3.24 -0.46
C TYR A 182 -17.37 -4.38 -1.27
N GLY A 183 -16.98 -5.49 -0.62
CA GLY A 183 -16.34 -6.61 -1.31
C GLY A 183 -14.90 -6.31 -1.75
N VAL A 184 -14.22 -5.39 -1.06
CA VAL A 184 -12.79 -5.10 -1.27
C VAL A 184 -11.98 -6.01 -0.35
N LYS A 185 -10.99 -6.72 -0.91
CA LYS A 185 -10.09 -7.55 -0.11
C LYS A 185 -8.88 -6.75 0.35
N ILE A 186 -8.52 -6.85 1.63
CA ILE A 186 -7.29 -6.24 2.16
C ILE A 186 -6.30 -7.37 2.46
N PHE A 187 -5.08 -7.25 1.94
CA PHE A 187 -3.95 -8.09 2.30
C PHE A 187 -2.96 -7.28 3.13
N GLU A 188 -2.55 -7.84 4.26
CA GLU A 188 -1.64 -7.20 5.21
C GLU A 188 -0.39 -8.08 5.34
N ALA A 189 0.79 -7.50 5.18
CA ALA A 189 2.05 -8.20 5.43
C ALA A 189 3.18 -7.23 5.75
N LYS A 190 4.18 -7.72 6.48
CA LYS A 190 5.43 -6.99 6.77
C LYS A 190 6.57 -7.30 5.78
N ILE A 191 6.35 -8.27 4.89
CA ILE A 191 7.34 -8.74 3.91
C ILE A 191 6.69 -8.70 2.52
N ILE A 192 7.37 -8.10 1.55
CA ILE A 192 6.85 -7.83 0.20
C ILE A 192 6.42 -9.13 -0.49
N TYR A 193 7.25 -10.18 -0.43
CA TYR A 193 6.96 -11.47 -1.07
C TYR A 193 5.67 -12.10 -0.55
N ASN A 194 5.48 -12.12 0.77
CA ASN A 194 4.27 -12.67 1.38
C ASN A 194 3.02 -11.93 0.93
N LEU A 195 3.10 -10.60 0.79
CA LEU A 195 1.98 -9.77 0.34
C LEU A 195 1.56 -10.14 -1.09
N VAL A 196 2.54 -10.28 -1.97
CA VAL A 196 2.31 -10.60 -3.38
C VAL A 196 1.88 -12.04 -3.57
N ASP A 197 2.42 -12.99 -2.79
CA ASP A 197 2.01 -14.39 -2.85
C ASP A 197 0.57 -14.57 -2.39
N GLN A 198 0.15 -13.89 -1.32
CA GLN A 198 -1.26 -13.87 -0.90
C GLN A 198 -2.18 -13.36 -2.01
N TYR A 199 -1.76 -12.29 -2.69
CA TYR A 199 -2.51 -11.74 -3.82
C TYR A 199 -2.57 -12.71 -5.02
N LYS A 200 -1.45 -13.33 -5.40
CA LYS A 200 -1.39 -14.32 -6.49
C LYS A 200 -2.27 -15.55 -6.20
N ILE A 201 -2.28 -16.03 -4.95
CA ILE A 201 -3.16 -17.13 -4.53
C ILE A 201 -4.63 -16.72 -4.69
N TYR A 202 -4.97 -15.49 -4.28
CA TYR A 202 -6.33 -14.96 -4.43
C TYR A 202 -6.73 -14.82 -5.90
N GLN A 203 -5.86 -14.32 -6.76
CA GLN A 203 -6.11 -14.18 -8.18
C GLN A 203 -6.37 -15.55 -8.85
N LYS A 204 -5.55 -16.56 -8.54
CA LYS A 204 -5.76 -17.93 -9.04
C LYS A 204 -7.08 -18.53 -8.58
N LYS A 205 -7.47 -18.31 -7.31
CA LYS A 205 -8.77 -18.78 -6.79
C LYS A 205 -9.93 -18.13 -7.54
N LEU A 206 -9.87 -16.82 -7.76
CA LEU A 206 -10.88 -16.08 -8.51
C LEU A 206 -11.00 -16.56 -9.96
N GLU A 207 -9.88 -16.83 -10.62
CA GLU A 207 -9.86 -17.36 -11.98
C GLU A 207 -10.56 -18.71 -12.05
N VAL A 208 -10.22 -19.64 -11.15
CA VAL A 208 -10.88 -20.95 -11.04
C VAL A 208 -12.38 -20.79 -10.74
N ASP A 209 -12.75 -19.97 -9.77
CA ASP A 209 -14.16 -19.76 -9.40
C ASP A 209 -14.97 -19.14 -10.56
N THR A 210 -14.34 -18.26 -11.34
CA THR A 210 -14.97 -17.64 -12.52
C THR A 210 -15.16 -18.67 -13.62
N ILE A 211 -14.15 -19.51 -13.88
CA ILE A 211 -14.26 -20.61 -14.84
C ILE A 211 -15.39 -21.53 -14.39
N VAL A 212 -15.37 -22.06 -13.17
CA VAL A 212 -16.40 -22.98 -12.65
C VAL A 212 -17.82 -22.42 -12.82
N LYS A 213 -18.05 -21.14 -12.47
CA LYS A 213 -19.38 -20.52 -12.61
C LYS A 213 -19.84 -20.37 -14.07
N VAL A 214 -18.90 -20.08 -14.97
CA VAL A 214 -19.20 -20.00 -16.40
C VAL A 214 -19.42 -21.40 -16.97
N THR A 215 -18.64 -22.39 -16.53
CA THR A 215 -18.69 -23.75 -17.06
C THR A 215 -19.88 -24.55 -16.54
N GLU A 216 -20.34 -24.32 -15.31
CA GLU A 216 -21.52 -24.99 -14.73
C GLU A 216 -22.79 -24.80 -15.55
N ASN A 217 -22.95 -23.66 -16.25
CA ASN A 217 -24.16 -23.35 -17.02
C ASN A 217 -24.00 -23.44 -18.54
N VAL A 218 -22.77 -23.59 -19.05
CA VAL A 218 -22.48 -23.52 -20.50
C VAL A 218 -21.81 -24.78 -21.03
N ILE A 219 -21.04 -25.50 -20.20
CA ILE A 219 -20.33 -26.70 -20.65
C ILE A 219 -21.26 -27.92 -20.53
N VAL A 220 -21.82 -28.33 -21.66
CA VAL A 220 -22.39 -29.66 -21.84
C VAL A 220 -21.23 -30.65 -22.00
N PHE A 221 -20.96 -31.45 -20.97
CA PHE A 221 -19.98 -32.52 -21.08
C PHE A 221 -20.51 -33.59 -22.06
N PRO A 222 -19.69 -34.07 -23.00
CA PRO A 222 -20.12 -35.13 -23.90
C PRO A 222 -20.45 -36.39 -23.09
N CYS A 223 -21.66 -36.92 -23.27
CA CYS A 223 -22.08 -38.19 -22.69
C CYS A 223 -22.73 -39.06 -23.77
N ILE A 224 -22.56 -40.37 -23.64
CA ILE A 224 -23.30 -41.36 -24.40
C ILE A 224 -24.15 -42.11 -23.39
N LEU A 225 -25.47 -42.04 -23.56
CA LEU A 225 -26.44 -42.64 -22.67
C LEU A 225 -27.31 -43.62 -23.46
N ARG A 226 -27.65 -44.75 -22.86
CA ARG A 226 -28.57 -45.74 -23.42
C ARG A 226 -29.76 -45.94 -22.49
N ILE A 227 -30.96 -45.80 -23.05
CA ILE A 227 -32.22 -46.05 -22.32
C ILE A 227 -32.29 -47.52 -21.89
N ILE A 228 -32.59 -47.76 -20.61
CA ILE A 228 -32.65 -49.11 -20.02
C ILE A 228 -34.02 -49.74 -20.32
N GLY A 229 -34.14 -50.46 -21.44
CA GLY A 229 -35.39 -51.15 -21.77
C GLY A 229 -36.59 -50.21 -21.95
N LYS A 230 -37.79 -50.76 -22.12
CA LYS A 230 -39.02 -49.95 -22.32
C LYS A 230 -39.75 -49.69 -20.99
N GLU A 231 -39.50 -50.54 -20.01
CA GLU A 231 -40.07 -50.56 -18.68
C GLU A 231 -39.55 -49.43 -17.78
N THR A 232 -38.37 -48.87 -18.05
CA THR A 232 -37.85 -47.71 -17.29
C THR A 232 -38.17 -46.36 -17.93
N VAL A 233 -39.17 -46.30 -18.82
CA VAL A 233 -39.73 -45.03 -19.31
C VAL A 233 -40.91 -44.66 -18.42
N PHE A 234 -40.62 -43.87 -17.38
CA PHE A 234 -41.60 -43.49 -16.34
C PHE A 234 -42.61 -42.46 -16.84
N HIS A 235 -42.17 -41.51 -17.68
CA HIS A 235 -43.02 -40.44 -18.18
C HIS A 235 -42.74 -40.18 -19.66
N LYS A 236 -43.79 -40.22 -20.49
CA LYS A 236 -43.66 -40.19 -21.96
C LYS A 236 -43.80 -38.80 -22.59
N ARG A 237 -44.39 -37.81 -21.89
CA ARG A 237 -44.55 -36.43 -22.39
C ARG A 237 -44.63 -35.41 -21.25
N ASP A 238 -43.86 -34.33 -21.37
CA ASP A 238 -43.95 -33.09 -20.58
C ASP A 238 -43.98 -33.25 -19.05
N PRO A 239 -42.86 -33.65 -18.41
CA PRO A 239 -41.53 -33.90 -18.99
C PRO A 239 -41.28 -35.38 -19.31
N ILE A 240 -40.39 -35.66 -20.27
CA ILE A 240 -39.92 -37.04 -20.51
C ILE A 240 -39.00 -37.45 -19.37
N VAL A 241 -39.28 -38.60 -18.76
CA VAL A 241 -38.47 -39.17 -17.66
C VAL A 241 -38.19 -40.63 -17.98
N CYS A 242 -36.90 -40.98 -18.12
CA CYS A 242 -36.47 -42.35 -18.42
C CYS A 242 -35.16 -42.71 -17.70
N GLY A 243 -35.02 -43.98 -17.33
CA GLY A 243 -33.77 -44.54 -16.83
C GLY A 243 -32.75 -44.73 -17.96
N VAL A 244 -31.51 -44.32 -17.71
CA VAL A 244 -30.37 -44.41 -18.64
C VAL A 244 -29.14 -45.00 -17.95
N HIS A 245 -28.23 -45.60 -18.72
CA HIS A 245 -26.89 -46.01 -18.30
C HIS A 245 -25.85 -45.64 -19.36
#